data_AF-A0A2S2N4V2-F1
#
_entry.id   AF-A0A2S2N4V2-F1
#
_cell.length_a   1.000
_cell.length_b   1.000
_cell.length_c   1.000
_cell.angle_alpha   90.00
_cell.angle_beta   90.00
_cell.angle_gamma   90.00
#
_symmetry.space_group_name_H-M   'P 1'
#
loop_
_entity.id
_entity.type
_entity.pdbx_description
1 polymer ?
#
loop_
_entity_poly.entity_id
_entity_poly.type
_entity_poly.pdbx_seq_one_letter_code
_entity_poly.pdbx_strand_id
1 'polypeptide(L)'
;VALNSLTCGTTVFPLRVQEGVRITLDCAQATFISYDKMVISLKGGEIYVLTLITDGMRSVRSFHFDKAAASVLTTCMVPLEPGYLFLGSRLGNSLLLRYTEKLQEPPAGAGKEGPERQEEPPVKKKRSEPSGPWAGGKPQAQDEVDEIEVYGSEAASGTQLATYSFEVCDSILNIGPCANAAMGEPAFLSEEFQNSPEPDLEIVLCSGYGKNGALTVLQVPQNPKNTP
;
A
#
# COMPACT_ATOMS: atom_id res chain seq x y z
N VAL A 1 -6.85 5.79 16.04
CA VAL A 1 -5.67 6.63 15.74
C VAL A 1 -6.10 7.91 15.05
N ALA A 2 -5.36 9.00 15.21
CA ALA A 2 -5.54 10.26 14.48
C ALA A 2 -4.65 10.25 13.24
N LEU A 3 -5.24 10.50 12.06
CA LEU A 3 -4.56 10.42 10.75
C LEU A 3 -4.07 11.77 10.24
N ASN A 4 -4.41 12.84 10.96
CA ASN A 4 -4.02 14.21 10.71
C ASN A 4 -4.33 15.06 11.96
N SER A 5 -3.96 16.35 11.95
CA SER A 5 -4.14 17.27 13.08
C SER A 5 -5.55 17.85 13.22
N LEU A 6 -6.48 17.56 12.29
CA LEU A 6 -7.84 18.10 12.36
C LEU A 6 -8.68 17.49 13.49
N THR A 7 -8.19 16.41 14.11
CA THR A 7 -8.82 15.82 15.31
C THR A 7 -8.60 16.67 16.57
N CYS A 8 -7.62 17.58 16.56
CA CYS A 8 -7.35 18.47 17.68
C CYS A 8 -8.51 19.44 17.88
N GLY A 9 -9.20 19.35 19.02
CA GLY A 9 -10.33 20.21 19.37
C GLY A 9 -11.67 19.83 18.73
N THR A 10 -11.71 18.79 17.88
CA THR A 10 -12.96 18.33 17.23
C THR A 10 -13.46 16.99 17.78
N THR A 11 -12.62 16.23 18.48
CA THR A 11 -13.01 15.00 19.18
C THR A 11 -12.31 14.89 20.54
N VAL A 12 -13.03 14.33 21.51
CA VAL A 12 -12.51 14.01 22.85
C VAL A 12 -12.18 12.51 23.00
N PHE A 13 -12.38 11.71 21.94
CA PHE A 13 -11.98 10.32 21.94
C PHE A 13 -10.44 10.20 22.00
N PRO A 14 -9.87 9.32 22.84
CA PRO A 14 -8.42 9.23 23.04
C PRO A 14 -7.73 8.58 21.82
N LEU A 15 -7.42 9.41 20.81
CA LEU A 15 -6.72 8.99 19.60
C LEU A 15 -5.21 9.18 19.74
N ARG A 16 -4.43 8.12 19.56
CA ARG A 16 -2.97 8.22 19.32
C ARG A 16 -2.70 8.75 17.92
N VAL A 17 -1.74 9.67 17.77
CA VAL A 17 -1.30 10.18 16.47
C VAL A 17 -0.61 9.06 15.69
N GLN A 18 -0.96 8.90 14.41
CA GLN A 18 -0.28 7.98 13.51
C GLN A 18 0.92 8.69 12.88
N GLU A 19 2.13 8.25 13.21
CA GLU A 19 3.36 8.80 12.63
C GLU A 19 3.48 8.50 11.14
N GLY A 20 4.11 9.41 10.40
CA GLY A 20 4.35 9.26 8.96
C GLY A 20 3.11 9.31 8.06
N VAL A 21 1.91 9.50 8.62
CA VAL A 21 0.64 9.50 7.89
C VAL A 21 -0.06 10.85 8.04
N ARG A 22 -0.42 11.46 6.91
CA ARG A 22 -1.19 12.71 6.85
C ARG A 22 -2.26 12.62 5.77
N ILE A 23 -3.34 11.90 6.07
CA ILE A 23 -4.42 11.59 5.12
C ILE A 23 -5.79 11.81 5.75
N THR A 24 -6.83 11.83 4.92
CA THR A 24 -8.23 11.79 5.32
C THR A 24 -8.91 10.58 4.70
N LEU A 25 -9.85 9.96 5.43
CA LEU A 25 -10.60 8.78 4.97
C LEU A 25 -12.02 9.12 4.51
N ASP A 26 -12.32 10.41 4.30
CA ASP A 26 -13.60 10.83 3.74
C ASP A 26 -13.72 10.35 2.29
N CYS A 27 -14.89 9.80 1.94
CA CYS A 27 -15.16 9.18 0.64
C CYS A 27 -14.17 8.08 0.23
N ALA A 28 -13.43 7.48 1.16
CA ALA A 28 -12.56 6.35 0.88
C ALA A 28 -13.35 5.05 0.69
N GLN A 29 -12.84 4.17 -0.17
CA GLN A 29 -13.31 2.79 -0.29
C GLN A 29 -12.27 1.86 0.34
N ALA A 30 -12.70 0.83 1.05
CA ALA A 30 -11.80 -0.11 1.72
C ALA A 30 -12.30 -1.55 1.58
N THR A 31 -11.36 -2.50 1.47
CA THR A 31 -11.67 -3.94 1.43
C THR A 31 -10.50 -4.76 1.96
N PHE A 32 -10.80 -5.90 2.57
CA PHE A 32 -9.76 -6.83 3.03
C PHE A 32 -9.25 -7.69 1.88
N ILE A 33 -7.93 -7.83 1.79
CA ILE A 33 -7.25 -8.77 0.88
C ILE A 33 -6.65 -9.97 1.63
N SER A 34 -6.49 -9.83 2.95
CA SER A 34 -6.10 -10.86 3.91
C SER A 34 -6.85 -10.61 5.22
N TYR A 35 -6.71 -11.50 6.21
CA TYR A 35 -7.32 -11.34 7.54
C TYR A 35 -6.79 -10.12 8.31
N ASP A 36 -5.56 -9.70 8.03
CA ASP A 36 -4.83 -8.61 8.69
C ASP A 36 -4.51 -7.44 7.75
N LYS A 37 -4.86 -7.54 6.47
CA LYS A 37 -4.50 -6.52 5.46
C LYS A 37 -5.70 -6.00 4.71
N MET A 38 -5.83 -4.69 4.72
CA MET A 38 -6.92 -3.95 4.08
C MET A 38 -6.35 -2.96 3.07
N VAL A 39 -6.87 -2.99 1.85
CA VAL A 39 -6.57 -1.98 0.84
C VAL A 39 -7.56 -0.83 1.02
N ILE A 40 -7.07 0.41 0.93
CA ILE A 40 -7.85 1.63 1.06
C ILE A 40 -7.57 2.51 -0.15
N SER A 41 -8.60 2.81 -0.94
CA SER A 41 -8.55 3.85 -1.98
C SER A 41 -9.11 5.15 -1.39
N LEU A 42 -8.28 6.18 -1.26
CA LEU A 42 -8.69 7.51 -0.82
C LEU A 42 -9.47 8.26 -1.90
N LYS A 43 -10.11 9.38 -1.53
CA LYS A 43 -10.87 10.24 -2.46
C LYS A 43 -10.06 10.81 -3.62
N GLY A 44 -8.73 10.91 -3.48
CA GLY A 44 -7.82 11.31 -4.56
C GLY A 44 -7.39 10.16 -5.47
N GLY A 45 -7.90 8.95 -5.23
CA GLY A 45 -7.47 7.71 -5.88
C GLY A 45 -6.08 7.25 -5.48
N GLU A 46 -5.58 7.68 -4.31
CA GLU A 46 -4.36 7.11 -3.72
C GLU A 46 -4.70 5.79 -3.04
N ILE A 47 -3.88 4.77 -3.23
CA ILE A 47 -4.06 3.44 -2.66
C ILE A 47 -3.08 3.25 -1.52
N TYR A 48 -3.62 2.97 -0.34
CA TYR A 48 -2.87 2.56 0.83
C TYR A 48 -3.16 1.10 1.17
N VAL A 49 -2.17 0.40 1.70
CA VAL A 49 -2.37 -0.89 2.36
C VAL A 49 -2.21 -0.68 3.87
N LEU A 50 -3.27 -0.96 4.60
CA LEU A 50 -3.31 -0.99 6.05
C LEU A 50 -3.03 -2.41 6.53
N THR A 51 -1.97 -2.59 7.30
CA THR A 51 -1.70 -3.83 8.05
C THR A 51 -2.12 -3.64 9.51
N LEU A 52 -2.93 -4.57 10.01
CA LEU A 52 -3.33 -4.69 11.40
C LEU A 52 -2.26 -5.47 12.15
N ILE A 53 -1.46 -4.78 12.97
CA ILE A 53 -0.44 -5.45 13.77
C ILE A 53 -1.14 -6.08 14.98
N THR A 54 -1.15 -7.41 15.03
CA THR A 54 -1.85 -8.18 16.06
C THR A 54 -0.86 -8.89 16.99
N ASP A 55 -1.26 -9.10 18.24
CA ASP A 55 -0.51 -9.95 19.17
C ASP A 55 -0.88 -11.44 19.03
N GLY A 56 -0.22 -12.30 19.81
CA GLY A 56 -0.50 -13.74 19.83
C GLY A 56 -1.93 -14.10 20.28
N MET A 57 -2.67 -13.15 20.86
CA MET A 57 -4.08 -13.31 21.27
C MET A 57 -5.06 -12.73 20.24
N ARG A 58 -4.58 -12.37 19.02
CA ARG A 58 -5.37 -11.75 17.95
C ARG A 58 -5.97 -10.38 18.31
N SER A 59 -5.38 -9.68 19.28
CA SER A 59 -5.73 -8.31 19.61
C SER A 59 -4.93 -7.34 18.75
N VAL A 60 -5.59 -6.34 18.15
CA VAL A 60 -4.93 -5.32 17.33
C VAL A 60 -4.19 -4.33 18.24
N ARG A 61 -2.87 -4.22 18.09
CA ARG A 61 -1.99 -3.38 18.90
C ARG A 61 -1.66 -2.05 18.23
N SER A 62 -1.46 -2.07 16.91
CA SER A 62 -1.13 -0.88 16.15
C SER A 62 -1.52 -1.04 14.67
N PHE A 63 -1.36 0.05 13.93
CA PHE A 63 -1.69 0.15 12.51
C PHE A 63 -0.43 0.54 11.74
N HIS A 64 -0.19 -0.13 10.61
CA HIS A 64 0.85 0.25 9.66
C HIS A 64 0.21 0.62 8.32
N PHE A 65 0.44 1.84 7.85
CA PHE A 65 -0.05 2.33 6.57
C PHE A 65 1.11 2.42 5.60
N ASP A 66 0.96 1.80 4.43
CA ASP A 66 1.92 1.91 3.33
C ASP A 66 1.23 2.49 2.10
N LYS A 67 1.81 3.54 1.50
CA LYS A 67 1.27 4.14 0.27
C LYS A 67 1.78 3.32 -0.91
N ALA A 68 0.95 2.42 -1.40
CA ALA A 68 1.35 1.44 -2.40
C ALA A 68 1.26 1.96 -3.84
N ALA A 69 0.24 2.77 -4.17
CA ALA A 69 0.02 3.23 -5.54
C ALA A 69 -0.92 4.45 -5.62
N ALA A 70 -1.20 4.91 -6.84
CA ALA A 70 -2.34 5.76 -7.15
C ALA A 70 -3.06 5.21 -8.39
N SER A 71 -4.38 5.13 -8.34
CA SER A 71 -5.27 4.58 -9.38
C SER A 71 -6.51 5.45 -9.55
N VAL A 72 -7.59 4.99 -10.17
CA VAL A 72 -8.78 5.80 -10.46
C VAL A 72 -9.51 6.30 -9.21
N LEU A 73 -10.36 7.32 -9.39
CA LEU A 73 -11.28 7.77 -8.34
C LEU A 73 -12.33 6.69 -8.08
N THR A 74 -12.06 5.85 -7.07
CA THR A 74 -12.78 4.59 -6.85
C THR A 74 -14.15 4.85 -6.19
N THR A 75 -15.21 4.31 -6.80
CA THR A 75 -16.56 4.30 -6.24
C THR A 75 -16.90 2.96 -5.58
N CYS A 76 -16.42 1.84 -6.13
CA CYS A 76 -16.55 0.53 -5.50
C CYS A 76 -15.25 -0.26 -5.65
N MET A 77 -14.99 -1.15 -4.70
CA MET A 77 -13.76 -1.94 -4.65
C MET A 77 -14.09 -3.37 -4.24
N VAL A 78 -13.65 -4.34 -5.03
CA VAL A 78 -13.98 -5.75 -4.85
C VAL A 78 -12.72 -6.60 -5.00
N PRO A 79 -12.29 -7.34 -3.97
CA PRO A 79 -11.27 -8.35 -4.12
C PRO A 79 -11.84 -9.51 -4.95
N LEU A 80 -11.08 -9.98 -5.93
CA LEU A 80 -11.46 -11.11 -6.77
C LEU A 80 -10.71 -12.36 -6.28
N GLU A 81 -10.09 -13.09 -7.19
CA GLU A 81 -9.15 -14.15 -6.86
C GLU A 81 -7.91 -13.59 -6.14
N PRO A 82 -7.20 -14.40 -5.33
CA PRO A 82 -5.99 -13.97 -4.66
C PRO A 82 -5.00 -13.31 -5.63
N GLY A 83 -4.56 -12.09 -5.30
CA GLY A 83 -3.70 -11.28 -6.15
C GLY A 83 -4.43 -10.35 -7.12
N TYR A 84 -5.76 -10.33 -7.19
CA TYR A 84 -6.53 -9.42 -8.05
C TYR A 84 -7.52 -8.55 -7.28
N LEU A 85 -7.62 -7.29 -7.69
CA LEU A 85 -8.49 -6.28 -7.10
C LEU A 85 -9.18 -5.48 -8.19
N PHE A 86 -10.51 -5.48 -8.20
CA PHE A 86 -11.28 -4.63 -9.10
C PHE A 86 -11.59 -3.28 -8.46
N LEU A 87 -11.31 -2.20 -9.18
CA LEU A 87 -11.63 -0.83 -8.82
C LEU A 87 -12.65 -0.26 -9.81
N GLY A 88 -13.91 -0.21 -9.37
CA GLY A 88 -14.98 0.41 -10.15
C GLY A 88 -14.98 1.92 -9.96
N SER A 89 -15.00 2.67 -11.06
CA SER A 89 -15.10 4.13 -11.05
C SER A 89 -16.26 4.60 -11.90
N ARG A 90 -17.03 5.56 -11.37
CA ARG A 90 -18.02 6.32 -12.15
C ARG A 90 -17.42 7.56 -12.82
N LEU A 91 -16.22 7.97 -12.41
CA LEU A 91 -15.58 9.24 -12.77
C LEU A 91 -14.38 9.07 -13.72
N GLY A 92 -14.13 7.85 -14.15
CA GLY A 92 -13.09 7.45 -15.07
C GLY A 92 -13.26 5.96 -15.41
N ASN A 93 -12.34 5.41 -16.19
CA ASN A 93 -12.35 3.98 -16.49
C ASN A 93 -12.31 3.15 -15.20
N SER A 94 -13.00 2.02 -15.19
CA SER A 94 -12.83 1.03 -14.11
C SER A 94 -11.61 0.17 -14.42
N LEU A 95 -10.88 -0.25 -13.39
CA LEU A 95 -9.61 -0.95 -13.57
C LEU A 95 -9.61 -2.29 -12.84
N LEU A 96 -9.08 -3.31 -13.50
CA LEU A 96 -8.64 -4.54 -12.85
C LEU A 96 -7.16 -4.39 -12.51
N LEU A 97 -6.82 -4.51 -11.23
CA LEU A 97 -5.45 -4.49 -10.75
C LEU A 97 -5.00 -5.88 -10.33
N ARG A 98 -3.73 -6.19 -10.56
CA ARG A 98 -3.02 -7.28 -9.89
C ARG A 98 -2.15 -6.70 -8.79
N TYR A 99 -2.25 -7.25 -7.59
CA TYR A 99 -1.38 -6.90 -6.47
C TYR A 99 -0.41 -8.05 -6.17
N THR A 100 0.84 -7.67 -5.88
CA THR A 100 1.91 -8.60 -5.52
C THR A 100 2.55 -8.15 -4.21
N GLU A 101 2.74 -9.11 -3.31
CA GLU A 101 3.42 -8.88 -2.05
C GLU A 101 4.94 -8.89 -2.27
N LYS A 102 5.59 -7.84 -1.78
CA LYS A 102 7.04 -7.72 -1.69
C LYS A 102 7.41 -7.77 -0.22
N LEU A 103 8.25 -8.74 0.14
CA LEU A 103 8.83 -8.79 1.48
C LEU A 103 9.63 -7.50 1.69
N GLN A 104 9.37 -6.82 2.79
CA GLN A 104 10.19 -5.69 3.18
C GLN A 104 11.53 -6.27 3.65
N GLU A 105 12.60 -6.02 2.88
CA GLU A 105 13.94 -6.34 3.36
C GLU A 105 14.21 -5.50 4.62
N PRO A 106 14.77 -6.10 5.69
CA PRO A 106 15.17 -5.32 6.85
C PRO A 106 16.13 -4.23 6.37
N PRO A 107 16.05 -3.00 6.91
CA PRO A 107 16.93 -1.92 6.48
C PRO A 107 18.38 -2.38 6.58
N ALA A 108 19.05 -2.46 5.42
CA ALA A 108 20.48 -2.69 5.33
C ALA A 108 21.20 -1.45 5.90
N GLY A 109 21.38 -1.42 7.22
CA GLY A 109 21.89 -0.21 7.89
C GLY A 109 22.25 -0.36 9.37
N ALA A 110 22.31 -1.57 9.91
CA ALA A 110 22.91 -1.83 11.24
C ALA A 110 24.13 -2.73 11.08
N GLY A 111 25.15 -2.24 10.37
CA GLY A 111 26.36 -2.99 10.10
C GLY A 111 27.55 -2.08 9.80
N LYS A 112 28.34 -1.83 10.86
CA LYS A 112 29.73 -1.35 10.87
C LYS A 112 29.98 0.16 10.69
N GLU A 113 30.05 0.85 11.81
CA GLU A 113 31.17 1.77 12.06
C GLU A 113 31.93 1.28 13.29
N GLY A 114 33.23 1.02 13.13
CA GLY A 114 34.16 0.85 14.25
C GLY A 114 34.49 2.20 14.89
N PRO A 115 35.26 2.22 15.99
CA PRO A 115 36.70 2.30 15.76
C PRO A 115 37.57 1.44 16.69
N GLU A 116 38.73 1.09 16.14
CA GLU A 116 40.03 0.87 16.79
C GLU A 116 40.14 -0.10 17.99
N ARG A 117 40.83 -1.23 17.75
CA ARG A 117 41.98 -1.61 18.58
C ARG A 117 42.99 -2.40 17.76
N GLN A 118 44.21 -1.88 17.79
CA GLN A 118 45.40 -2.43 17.17
C GLN A 118 45.74 -3.83 17.71
N GLU A 119 46.37 -4.54 16.80
CA GLU A 119 46.97 -5.87 16.81
C GLU A 119 47.99 -6.09 17.95
N GLU A 120 47.90 -7.20 18.69
CA GLU A 120 49.06 -7.88 19.28
C GLU A 120 48.89 -9.41 19.29
N PRO A 121 49.95 -10.20 19.00
CA PRO A 121 49.86 -11.64 18.72
C PRO A 121 49.97 -12.54 19.96
N PRO A 122 49.49 -13.80 19.92
CA PRO A 122 49.39 -14.65 21.10
C PRO A 122 50.71 -15.41 21.35
N VAL A 123 51.41 -15.07 22.45
CA VAL A 123 52.57 -15.85 22.90
C VAL A 123 52.14 -16.93 23.90
N LYS A 124 52.28 -18.18 23.44
CA LYS A 124 52.15 -19.43 24.21
C LYS A 124 53.15 -19.51 25.37
N LYS A 125 52.71 -19.77 26.62
CA LYS A 125 53.43 -20.55 27.68
C LYS A 125 52.37 -21.13 28.66
N LYS A 126 52.04 -22.43 28.62
CA LYS A 126 52.68 -23.62 29.24
C LYS A 126 52.60 -23.68 30.78
N ARG A 127 51.59 -24.42 31.27
CA ARG A 127 51.54 -25.45 32.36
C ARG A 127 52.51 -25.35 33.55
N SER A 128 51.97 -25.28 34.77
CA SER A 128 52.42 -26.06 35.96
C SER A 128 51.46 -25.91 37.17
N GLU A 129 50.92 -27.03 37.65
CA GLU A 129 50.23 -27.27 38.95
C GLU A 129 51.26 -27.52 40.09
N PRO A 130 50.92 -28.05 41.29
CA PRO A 130 49.90 -27.71 42.31
C PRO A 130 50.48 -27.62 43.75
N SER A 131 49.72 -27.08 44.71
CA SER A 131 49.76 -27.38 46.17
C SER A 131 48.68 -26.52 46.84
N GLY A 132 47.82 -26.93 47.75
CA GLY A 132 47.64 -28.07 48.66
C GLY A 132 46.45 -27.72 49.57
N PRO A 133 45.97 -28.64 50.43
CA PRO A 133 44.55 -28.78 50.79
C PRO A 133 44.17 -28.10 52.12
N TRP A 134 42.90 -27.69 52.28
CA TRP A 134 42.10 -27.64 53.54
C TRP A 134 40.70 -27.06 53.21
N ALA A 135 39.63 -27.85 53.25
CA ALA A 135 38.81 -28.25 54.40
C ALA A 135 37.72 -27.21 54.79
N GLY A 136 36.46 -27.55 54.47
CA GLY A 136 35.30 -27.20 55.30
C GLY A 136 34.20 -26.32 54.67
N GLY A 137 32.98 -26.88 54.56
CA GLY A 137 31.76 -26.13 54.91
C GLY A 137 30.69 -25.87 53.84
N LYS A 138 29.82 -26.87 53.61
CA LYS A 138 28.36 -26.86 53.30
C LYS A 138 27.75 -25.98 52.17
N PRO A 139 26.61 -26.43 51.57
CA PRO A 139 26.06 -25.90 50.33
C PRO A 139 25.03 -24.80 50.57
N GLN A 140 25.01 -23.77 49.73
CA GLN A 140 23.85 -22.91 49.56
C GLN A 140 23.49 -22.86 48.08
N ALA A 141 22.48 -23.66 47.73
CA ALA A 141 21.65 -23.43 46.58
C ALA A 141 20.92 -22.10 46.81
N GLN A 142 21.14 -21.14 45.91
CA GLN A 142 20.20 -20.06 45.69
C GLN A 142 19.68 -20.25 44.27
N ASP A 143 18.42 -20.68 44.20
CA ASP A 143 17.59 -20.59 43.01
C ASP A 143 17.59 -19.13 42.52
N GLU A 144 18.35 -18.86 41.47
CA GLU A 144 18.06 -17.75 40.57
C GLU A 144 16.76 -18.13 39.85
N VAL A 145 15.65 -17.69 40.44
CA VAL A 145 14.39 -17.58 39.72
C VAL A 145 14.62 -16.62 38.56
N ASP A 146 14.79 -17.18 37.36
CA ASP A 146 14.69 -16.46 36.09
C ASP A 146 13.48 -15.53 36.18
N GLU A 147 13.76 -14.21 36.23
CA GLU A 147 12.74 -13.19 36.08
C GLU A 147 12.06 -13.42 34.73
N ILE A 148 10.87 -14.00 34.77
CA ILE A 148 10.00 -14.09 33.59
C ILE A 148 9.74 -12.65 33.17
N GLU A 149 10.35 -12.22 32.07
CA GLU A 149 10.04 -10.98 31.38
C GLU A 149 8.59 -11.06 30.84
N VAL A 150 7.61 -10.79 31.71
CA VAL A 150 6.16 -10.84 31.41
C VAL A 150 5.73 -9.69 30.49
N TYR A 151 6.60 -8.72 30.24
CA TYR A 151 6.40 -7.67 29.25
C TYR A 151 7.58 -7.67 28.29
N GLY A 152 7.51 -8.57 27.30
CA GLY A 152 8.44 -8.57 26.19
C GLY A 152 8.58 -7.15 25.62
N SER A 153 9.83 -6.74 25.43
CA SER A 153 10.19 -5.53 24.70
C SER A 153 9.38 -5.44 23.39
N GLU A 154 8.97 -4.22 23.01
CA GLU A 154 8.09 -3.91 21.87
C GLU A 154 8.61 -4.40 20.49
N ALA A 155 9.75 -5.09 20.46
CA ALA A 155 10.43 -5.60 19.28
C ALA A 155 10.01 -7.03 18.85
N ALA A 156 9.13 -7.72 19.58
CA ALA A 156 8.73 -9.10 19.27
C ALA A 156 7.25 -9.26 18.85
N SER A 157 6.69 -8.28 18.15
CA SER A 157 5.50 -8.52 17.33
C SER A 157 5.95 -9.26 16.07
N GLY A 158 5.71 -10.57 16.00
CA GLY A 158 6.08 -11.42 14.85
C GLY A 158 5.29 -11.13 13.56
N THR A 159 4.56 -10.01 13.46
CA THR A 159 3.86 -9.62 12.24
C THR A 159 4.87 -9.06 11.24
N GLN A 160 5.25 -9.87 10.25
CA GLN A 160 6.10 -9.42 9.15
C GLN A 160 5.38 -8.32 8.36
N LEU A 161 6.02 -7.15 8.26
CA LEU A 161 5.55 -6.07 7.40
C LEU A 161 5.89 -6.41 5.96
N ALA A 162 4.90 -6.25 5.09
CA ALA A 162 5.04 -6.45 3.66
C ALA A 162 4.52 -5.24 2.92
N THR A 163 5.20 -4.89 1.83
CA THR A 163 4.80 -3.83 0.91
C THR A 163 4.13 -4.47 -0.29
N TYR A 164 3.10 -3.82 -0.84
CA TYR A 164 2.39 -4.31 -2.01
C TYR A 164 2.68 -3.42 -3.22
N SER A 165 2.89 -4.04 -4.38
CA SER A 165 2.84 -3.34 -5.67
C SER A 165 1.55 -3.66 -6.41
N PHE A 166 1.01 -2.67 -7.11
CA PHE A 166 -0.21 -2.80 -7.91
C PHE A 166 0.11 -2.53 -9.38
N GLU A 167 -0.36 -3.41 -10.26
CA GLU A 167 -0.22 -3.31 -11.71
C GLU A 167 -1.60 -3.31 -12.36
N VAL A 168 -1.78 -2.54 -13.43
CA VAL A 168 -3.04 -2.51 -14.19
C VAL A 168 -3.06 -3.67 -15.18
N CYS A 169 -4.08 -4.54 -15.07
CA CYS A 169 -4.26 -5.69 -15.95
C CYS A 169 -5.26 -5.41 -17.07
N ASP A 170 -6.36 -4.72 -16.74
CA ASP A 170 -7.42 -4.43 -17.69
C ASP A 170 -8.15 -3.13 -17.33
N SER A 171 -8.84 -2.55 -18.31
CA SER A 171 -9.57 -1.29 -18.19
C SER A 171 -10.92 -1.38 -18.89
N ILE A 172 -11.98 -1.12 -18.14
CA ILE A 172 -13.34 -0.93 -18.68
C ILE A 172 -13.53 0.55 -18.97
N LEU A 173 -13.71 0.88 -20.24
CA LEU A 173 -13.95 2.23 -20.70
C LEU A 173 -15.21 2.81 -20.04
N ASN A 174 -15.12 4.05 -19.56
CA ASN A 174 -16.24 4.79 -19.02
C ASN A 174 -16.26 6.21 -19.61
N ILE A 175 -17.38 6.57 -20.24
CA ILE A 175 -17.60 7.90 -20.84
C ILE A 175 -18.22 8.91 -19.86
N GLY A 176 -18.57 8.47 -18.64
CA GLY A 176 -19.24 9.27 -17.64
C GLY A 176 -18.30 9.91 -16.60
N PRO A 177 -18.80 10.91 -15.86
CA PRO A 177 -20.02 11.69 -16.14
C PRO A 177 -19.80 12.62 -17.35
N CYS A 178 -20.85 12.85 -18.14
CA CYS A 178 -20.80 13.78 -19.27
C CYS A 178 -21.17 15.19 -18.79
N ALA A 179 -20.17 16.04 -18.55
CA ALA A 179 -20.39 17.40 -18.04
C ALA A 179 -20.88 18.35 -19.14
N ASN A 180 -20.42 18.16 -20.37
CA ASN A 180 -20.83 18.94 -21.53
C ASN A 180 -20.68 18.10 -22.81
N ALA A 181 -21.39 18.50 -23.87
CA ALA A 181 -21.35 17.86 -25.18
C ALA A 181 -21.37 18.91 -26.29
N ALA A 182 -20.56 18.70 -27.33
CA ALA A 182 -20.60 19.46 -28.57
C ALA A 182 -20.66 18.49 -29.75
N MET A 183 -21.34 18.90 -30.82
CA MET A 183 -21.42 18.12 -32.07
C MET A 183 -20.66 18.88 -33.15
N GLY A 184 -19.95 18.16 -34.00
CA GLY A 184 -19.19 18.72 -35.10
C GLY A 184 -18.98 17.72 -36.23
N GLU A 185 -18.44 18.19 -37.34
CA GLU A 185 -18.02 17.33 -38.44
C GLU A 185 -16.64 16.74 -38.14
N PRO A 186 -16.40 15.45 -38.44
CA PRO A 186 -15.09 14.84 -38.29
C PRO A 186 -14.04 15.55 -39.14
N ALA A 187 -12.83 15.71 -38.59
CA ALA A 187 -11.72 16.35 -39.32
C ALA A 187 -11.28 15.57 -40.57
N PHE A 188 -11.55 14.26 -40.63
CA PHE A 188 -11.15 13.39 -41.73
C PHE A 188 -12.32 12.50 -42.17
N LEU A 189 -12.69 12.65 -43.44
CA LEU A 189 -13.67 11.81 -44.12
C LEU A 189 -13.01 11.25 -45.39
N SER A 190 -13.21 9.96 -45.71
CA SER A 190 -12.71 9.43 -46.98
C SER A 190 -13.48 10.04 -48.15
N GLU A 191 -12.80 10.20 -49.28
CA GLU A 191 -13.39 10.80 -50.50
C GLU A 191 -14.62 10.01 -50.99
N GLU A 192 -14.69 8.72 -50.65
CA GLU A 192 -15.81 7.81 -50.99
C GLU A 192 -17.11 8.21 -50.29
N PHE A 193 -17.02 8.82 -49.10
CA PHE A 193 -18.16 9.21 -48.28
C PHE A 193 -18.52 10.70 -48.38
N GLN A 194 -17.70 11.53 -49.04
CA GLN A 194 -17.97 12.97 -49.19
C GLN A 194 -19.27 13.32 -49.93
N ASN A 195 -19.76 12.41 -50.79
CA ASN A 195 -21.02 12.61 -51.53
C ASN A 195 -22.22 11.94 -50.84
N SER A 196 -22.06 11.47 -49.60
CA SER A 196 -23.17 10.90 -48.83
C SER A 196 -24.25 11.97 -48.60
N PRO A 197 -25.54 11.63 -48.75
CA PRO A 197 -26.63 12.55 -48.44
C PRO A 197 -26.79 12.76 -46.92
N GLU A 198 -26.25 11.87 -46.09
CA GLU A 198 -26.29 11.99 -44.63
C GLU A 198 -25.05 12.74 -44.12
N PRO A 199 -25.22 13.72 -43.20
CA PRO A 199 -24.10 14.44 -42.63
C PRO A 199 -23.30 13.54 -41.68
N ASP A 200 -21.99 13.48 -41.90
CA ASP A 200 -21.06 12.84 -40.96
C ASP A 200 -20.87 13.73 -39.73
N LEU A 201 -21.38 13.26 -38.59
CA LEU A 201 -21.34 14.00 -37.33
C LEU A 201 -20.66 13.17 -36.25
N GLU A 202 -19.81 13.81 -35.47
CA GLU A 202 -19.24 13.27 -34.24
C GLU A 202 -19.65 14.11 -33.03
N ILE A 203 -19.71 13.43 -31.88
CA ILE A 203 -20.04 14.08 -30.60
C ILE A 203 -18.79 14.08 -29.73
N VAL A 204 -18.37 15.26 -29.30
CA VAL A 204 -17.29 15.43 -28.32
C VAL A 204 -17.89 15.69 -26.95
N LEU A 205 -17.54 14.86 -25.97
CA LEU A 205 -18.01 14.94 -24.59
C LEU A 205 -16.87 15.36 -23.67
N CYS A 206 -17.17 16.22 -22.70
CA CYS A 206 -16.34 16.37 -21.50
C CYS A 206 -16.71 15.25 -20.52
N SER A 207 -15.86 14.24 -20.41
CA SER A 207 -16.09 13.04 -19.60
C SER A 207 -15.16 12.97 -18.39
N GLY A 208 -15.53 12.15 -17.40
CA GLY A 208 -14.72 11.94 -16.20
C GLY A 208 -14.69 13.13 -15.23
N TYR A 209 -13.84 13.04 -14.21
CA TYR A 209 -13.65 14.11 -13.22
C TYR A 209 -12.26 14.10 -12.59
N GLY A 210 -11.77 15.28 -12.22
CA GLY A 210 -10.49 15.45 -11.53
C GLY A 210 -9.33 14.86 -12.34
N LYS A 211 -8.52 13.99 -11.71
CA LYS A 211 -7.39 13.34 -12.39
C LYS A 211 -7.80 12.34 -13.48
N ASN A 212 -9.08 12.00 -13.56
CA ASN A 212 -9.63 11.10 -14.57
C ASN A 212 -10.49 11.84 -15.61
N GLY A 213 -10.46 13.18 -15.64
CA GLY A 213 -11.14 13.96 -16.68
C GLY A 213 -10.54 13.72 -18.06
N ALA A 214 -11.40 13.60 -19.07
CA ALA A 214 -11.03 13.35 -20.45
C ALA A 214 -11.99 14.05 -21.44
N LEU A 215 -11.61 14.06 -22.71
CA LEU A 215 -12.52 14.32 -23.83
C LEU A 215 -12.81 12.99 -24.53
N THR A 216 -14.09 12.68 -24.73
CA THR A 216 -14.52 11.47 -25.42
C THR A 216 -15.16 11.86 -26.75
N VAL A 217 -14.62 11.37 -27.86
CA VAL A 217 -15.22 11.50 -29.18
C VAL A 217 -16.03 10.25 -29.48
N LEU A 218 -17.34 10.40 -29.70
CA LEU A 218 -18.25 9.34 -30.09
C LEU A 218 -18.56 9.47 -31.58
N GLN A 219 -18.29 8.39 -32.32
CA GLN A 219 -18.60 8.23 -33.73
C GLN A 219 -19.56 7.04 -33.87
N VAL A 220 -20.76 7.28 -34.40
CA VAL A 220 -21.84 6.28 -34.49
C VAL A 220 -21.75 5.43 -35.77
N PRO A 221 -21.39 5.95 -36.96
CA PRO A 221 -21.12 5.09 -38.10
C PRO A 221 -19.70 4.51 -38.01
N GLN A 222 -19.57 3.21 -38.28
CA GLN A 222 -18.28 2.61 -38.60
C GLN A 222 -17.86 3.11 -39.99
N ASN A 223 -17.12 4.21 -40.06
CA ASN A 223 -16.39 4.57 -41.28
C ASN A 223 -15.09 3.76 -41.27
N PRO A 224 -14.97 2.66 -42.04
CA PRO A 224 -13.72 1.92 -42.13
C PRO A 224 -12.66 2.88 -42.64
N LYS A 225 -11.66 3.15 -41.81
CA LYS A 225 -10.44 3.81 -42.29
C LYS A 225 -9.69 2.77 -43.11
N ASN A 226 -9.77 2.86 -44.43
CA ASN A 226 -8.77 2.22 -45.29
C ASN A 226 -7.43 2.89 -44.97
N THR A 227 -6.65 2.29 -44.06
CA THR A 227 -5.24 2.62 -43.92
C THR A 227 -4.51 2.15 -45.18
N PRO A 228 -3.62 2.98 -45.77
CA PRO A 228 -2.90 2.64 -47.00
C PRO A 228 -2.00 1.41 -46.84
#